data_AF-A0A938R1I8-F1
#
_entry.id   AF-A0A938R1I8-F1
#
_cell.length_a   1.000
_cell.length_b   1.000
_cell.length_c   1.000
_cell.angle_alpha   90.00
_cell.angle_beta   90.00
_cell.angle_gamma   90.00
#
_symmetry.space_group_name_H-M   'P 1'
#
loop_
_entity.id
_entity.type
_entity.pdbx_description
1 polymer ?
#
loop_
_entity_poly.entity_id
_entity_poly.type
_entity_poly.pdbx_seq_one_letter_code
_entity_poly.pdbx_strand_id
1 'polypeptide(L)' 'MKKLQPEDKVVKVDKDFGIAWILLPPDPNLGGFQGISPRIIDEEKYLSAKKKMQKKRED' A
#
# COMPACT_ATOMS: atom_id res chain seq x y z
N MET A 1 3.43 -1.40 7.75
CA MET A 1 2.33 -0.98 6.84
C MET A 1 1.03 -1.13 7.60
N LYS A 2 0.03 -0.29 7.33
CA LYS A 2 -1.29 -0.35 7.98
C LYS A 2 -2.24 -1.27 7.19
N LYS A 3 -3.22 -1.88 7.86
CA LYS A 3 -4.32 -2.62 7.21
C LYS A 3 -5.34 -1.66 6.60
N LEU A 4 -6.00 -2.07 5.52
CA LEU A 4 -7.06 -1.29 4.87
C LEU A 4 -8.21 -1.02 5.85
N GLN A 5 -8.69 0.22 5.89
CA GLN A 5 -9.85 0.64 6.68
C GLN A 5 -11.07 0.87 5.79
N PRO A 6 -12.31 0.75 6.32
CA PRO A 6 -13.53 1.00 5.55
C PRO A 6 -13.62 2.40 4.94
N GLU A 7 -13.03 3.40 5.58
CA GLU A 7 -13.04 4.81 5.15
C GLU A 7 -11.97 5.12 4.10
N ASP A 8 -11.03 4.20 3.89
CA ASP A 8 -9.95 4.38 2.92
C ASP A 8 -10.51 4.40 1.49
N LYS A 9 -10.21 5.46 0.72
CA LYS A 9 -10.58 5.54 -0.70
C LYS A 9 -9.59 4.75 -1.55
N VAL A 10 -9.96 3.53 -1.92
CA VAL A 10 -9.14 2.67 -2.78
C VAL A 10 -9.09 3.23 -4.21
N VAL A 11 -7.87 3.45 -4.72
CA VAL A 11 -7.62 3.87 -6.11
C VAL A 11 -7.19 2.70 -6.99
N LYS A 12 -6.51 1.69 -6.43
CA LYS A 12 -6.08 0.49 -7.15
C LYS A 12 -5.87 -0.66 -6.17
N VAL A 13 -6.24 -1.88 -6.57
CA VAL A 13 -5.91 -3.11 -5.84
C VAL A 13 -4.78 -3.83 -6.56
N ASP A 14 -3.76 -4.23 -5.80
CA ASP A 14 -2.66 -5.04 -6.28
C ASP A 14 -2.68 -6.43 -5.62
N LYS A 15 -3.33 -7.36 -6.32
CA LYS A 15 -3.62 -8.72 -5.82
C LYS A 15 -2.36 -9.58 -5.67
N ASP A 16 -1.32 -9.29 -6.44
CA ASP A 16 -0.08 -10.05 -6.43
C ASP A 16 0.74 -9.74 -5.17
N PHE A 17 0.67 -8.50 -4.71
CA PHE A 17 1.34 -8.03 -3.50
C PHE A 17 0.45 -8.07 -2.24
N GLY A 18 -0.84 -8.37 -2.38
CA GLY A 18 -1.77 -8.38 -1.24
C GLY A 18 -2.01 -7.00 -0.64
N ILE A 19 -1.93 -5.94 -1.47
CA ILE A 19 -2.11 -4.54 -1.04
C ILE A 19 -3.18 -3.82 -1.85
N ALA A 20 -3.73 -2.75 -1.28
CA ALA A 20 -4.52 -1.76 -1.96
C ALA A 20 -3.84 -0.38 -1.85
N TRP A 21 -3.81 0.36 -2.94
CA TRP A 21 -3.40 1.75 -2.97
C TRP A 21 -4.60 2.61 -2.59
N ILE A 22 -4.43 3.47 -1.60
CA ILE A 22 -5.45 4.39 -1.10
C ILE A 22 -5.06 5.82 -1.42
N LEU A 23 -6.05 6.68 -1.63
CA LEU A 23 -5.86 8.12 -1.71
C LEU A 23 -5.77 8.70 -0.30
N LEU A 24 -4.71 9.46 -0.03
CA LEU A 24 -4.54 10.16 1.23
C LEU A 24 -5.37 11.45 1.26
N PRO A 25 -5.74 11.95 2.45
CA PRO A 25 -6.25 13.30 2.58
C PRO A 25 -5.21 14.32 2.06
N PRO A 26 -5.67 15.48 1.56
CA PRO A 26 -4.78 16.54 1.10
C PRO A 26 -3.90 17.04 2.25
N ASP A 27 -2.60 17.15 2.01
CA ASP A 27 -1.65 17.66 3.00
C ASP A 27 -1.60 19.20 2.94
N PRO A 28 -2.04 19.91 3.99
CA PRO A 28 -2.03 21.38 4.00
C PRO A 28 -0.62 21.97 3.95
N ASN A 29 0.41 21.24 4.43
CA ASN A 29 1.79 21.69 4.39
C ASN A 29 2.41 21.58 2.99
N LEU A 30 1.77 20.82 2.09
CA LEU A 30 2.18 20.63 0.70
C LEU A 30 1.20 21.29 -0.28
N GLY A 31 0.50 22.35 0.15
CA GLY A 31 -0.44 23.09 -0.70
C GLY A 31 -1.66 22.29 -1.12
N GLY A 32 -2.08 21.31 -0.31
CA GLY A 32 -3.22 20.44 -0.59
C GLY A 32 -2.90 19.25 -1.49
N PHE A 33 -1.63 18.93 -1.72
CA PHE A 33 -1.24 17.75 -2.47
C PHE A 33 -1.80 16.47 -1.84
N GLN A 34 -2.36 15.58 -2.67
CA GLN A 34 -2.86 14.28 -2.25
C GLN A 34 -1.92 13.15 -2.70
N GLY A 35 -1.28 12.50 -1.74
CA GLY A 35 -0.47 11.31 -1.99
C GLY A 35 -1.31 10.04 -2.12
N ILE A 36 -0.66 8.97 -2.58
CA ILE A 36 -1.19 7.60 -2.51
C ILE A 36 -0.36 6.78 -1.52
N SER A 37 -1.01 5.90 -0.77
CA SER A 37 -0.34 5.04 0.21
C SER A 37 -0.81 3.59 0.09
N PRO A 38 0.08 2.60 0.22
CA PRO A 38 -0.33 1.20 0.24
C PRO A 38 -0.90 0.80 1.60
N ARG A 39 -1.94 -0.04 1.57
CA ARG A 39 -2.58 -0.70 2.70
C ARG A 39 -2.59 -2.20 2.48
N ILE A 40 -2.36 -2.97 3.53
CA ILE A 40 -2.42 -4.44 3.46
C ILE A 40 -3.89 -4.86 3.42
N ILE A 41 -4.22 -5.70 2.43
CA ILE A 41 -5.53 -6.38 2.33
C ILE A 41 -5.41 -7.89 2.57
N ASP A 42 -4.24 -8.46 2.30
CA ASP A 42 -3.92 -9.88 2.50
C ASP A 42 -2.51 -9.98 3.08
N GLU A 43 -2.45 -10.36 4.35
CA GLU A 43 -1.20 -10.39 5.13
C GLU A 43 -0.26 -11.51 4.68
N GLU A 44 -0.79 -12.66 4.29
CA GLU A 44 0.01 -13.79 3.81
C GLU A 44 0.67 -13.48 2.47
N LYS A 45 -0.09 -12.91 1.54
CA LYS A 45 0.45 -12.49 0.23
C LYS A 45 1.46 -11.38 0.38
N TYR A 46 1.19 -10.39 1.24
CA TYR A 46 2.13 -9.31 1.49
C TYR A 46 3.46 -9.82 2.05
N LEU A 47 3.42 -10.74 3.03
CA LEU A 47 4.62 -11.36 3.60
C LEU A 47 5.39 -12.18 2.56
N SER A 48 4.68 -12.95 1.73
CA SER A 48 5.28 -13.74 0.64
C SER A 48 5.96 -12.84 -0.41
N ALA A 49 5.25 -11.80 -0.86
CA ALA A 49 5.77 -10.84 -1.84
C ALA A 49 6.97 -10.05 -1.29
N LYS A 50 6.91 -9.63 -0.02
CA LYS A 50 8.03 -8.95 0.65
C LYS A 50 9.29 -9.82 0.71
N LYS A 51 9.14 -11.11 1.07
CA LYS A 51 10.26 -12.08 1.08
C LYS A 51 10.88 -12.25 -0.31
N LYS A 52 10.05 -12.35 -1.35
CA LYS A 52 10.53 -12.44 -2.76
C LYS A 52 11.28 -11.17 -3.20
N MET A 53 10.80 -9.99 -2.78
CA MET A 53 11.48 -8.71 -3.08
C MET A 53 12.82 -8.56 -2.36
N GLN A 54 12.93 -9.01 -1.10
CA GLN A 54 14.20 -8.97 -0.35
C GLN A 54 15.25 -9.90 -0.97
N LYS A 55 14.85 -11.12 -1.34
CA LYS A 55 15.75 -12.10 -1.97
C LYS A 55 16.32 -11.61 -3.30
N LYS A 56 15.59 -10.78 -4.04
CA LYS A 56 16.01 -10.18 -5.32
C LYS A 56 16.94 -8.97 -5.18
N ARG A 57 17.17 -8.48 -3.95
CA ARG A 57 18.07 -7.35 -3.65
C ARG A 57 19.44 -7.80 -3.14
N GLU A 58 19.60 -9.08 -2.83
CA GLU A 58 20.83 -9.69 -2.32
C GLU A 58 21.61 -10.47 -3.39
N ASP A 59 21.06 -10.60 -4.61
CA ASP A 59 21.74 -11.08 -5.83
C ASP A 59 22.12 -9.88 -6.72
#